data_AF-A0AA39XG48-F1
#
_entry.id   AF-A0AA39XG48-F1
#
_cell.length_a   1.000
_cell.length_b   1.000
_cell.length_c   1.000
_cell.angle_alpha   90.00
_cell.angle_beta   90.00
_cell.angle_gamma   90.00
#
_symmetry.space_group_name_H-M   'P 1'
#
loop_
_entity.id
_entity.type
_entity.pdbx_description
1 polymer ?
#
loop_
_entity_poly.entity_id
_entity_poly.type
_entity_poly.pdbx_seq_one_letter_code
_entity_poly.pdbx_strand_id
1 'polypeptide(L)'
;MNTPDDTMLVGADALVSLQIIQAELHPNPHLQYSSNSGSKSKENLSVYGLLQALACTAQGKLRLRQMLFHPTTEIGTIKSRQQAISVLLRPENEEIVVATRKLLRKVKNTKSLLRYVRMGVDRIRGQLSIRTGEWRALLRFVIVSVEIREAIRSL
;
A
#
# COMPACT_ATOMS: atom_id res chain seq x y z
N MET A 1 5.00 15.65 -9.85
CA MET A 1 3.84 15.28 -10.67
C MET A 1 4.47 14.64 -11.89
N ASN A 2 4.37 13.31 -12.03
CA ASN A 2 5.18 12.59 -13.02
C ASN A 2 4.57 12.78 -14.40
N THR A 3 5.36 13.27 -15.36
CA THR A 3 5.03 13.31 -16.78
C THR A 3 5.02 11.87 -17.33
N PRO A 4 4.25 11.59 -18.41
CA PRO A 4 4.14 10.25 -18.99
C PRO A 4 5.48 9.64 -19.45
N ASP A 5 6.52 10.45 -19.64
CA ASP A 5 7.84 10.02 -20.12
C ASP A 5 8.74 9.37 -19.04
N ASP A 6 8.39 9.48 -17.74
CA ASP A 6 9.24 9.00 -16.62
C ASP A 6 8.83 7.62 -16.09
N THR A 7 8.05 6.87 -16.88
CA THR A 7 7.59 5.52 -16.54
C THR A 7 7.89 4.52 -17.65
N MET A 8 8.36 3.33 -17.26
CA MET A 8 8.61 2.23 -18.16
C MET A 8 7.29 1.73 -18.76
N LEU A 9 7.23 1.64 -20.09
CA LEU A 9 6.11 1.02 -20.79
C LEU A 9 6.18 -0.50 -20.62
N VAL A 10 5.16 -1.07 -19.99
CA VAL A 10 5.03 -2.53 -19.81
C VAL A 10 3.72 -2.99 -20.44
N GLY A 11 3.83 -3.87 -21.43
CA GLY A 11 2.65 -4.43 -22.11
C GLY A 11 1.79 -5.27 -21.18
N ALA A 12 0.48 -5.35 -21.45
CA ALA A 12 -0.44 -6.17 -20.67
C ALA A 12 -0.01 -7.66 -20.65
N ASP A 13 0.44 -8.17 -21.78
CA ASP A 13 0.94 -9.55 -21.91
C ASP A 13 2.16 -9.79 -21.01
N ALA A 14 3.09 -8.83 -20.96
CA ALA A 14 4.25 -8.90 -20.07
C ALA A 14 3.85 -8.88 -18.59
N LEU A 15 2.88 -8.05 -18.19
CA LEU A 15 2.37 -8.03 -16.80
C LEU A 15 1.77 -9.37 -16.38
N VAL A 16 1.11 -10.07 -17.30
CA VAL A 16 0.52 -11.39 -17.07
C VAL A 16 1.60 -12.48 -17.07
N SER A 17 2.47 -12.52 -18.09
CA SER A 17 3.54 -13.51 -18.22
C SER A 17 4.56 -13.43 -17.08
N LEU A 18 4.85 -12.22 -16.58
CA LEU A 18 5.72 -12.01 -15.41
C LEU A 18 4.97 -12.13 -14.08
N GLN A 19 3.66 -12.41 -14.11
CA GLN A 19 2.81 -12.57 -12.94
C GLN A 19 2.97 -11.41 -11.94
N ILE A 20 2.95 -10.17 -12.44
CA ILE A 20 3.17 -8.99 -11.59
C ILE A 20 2.03 -8.84 -10.56
N ILE A 21 0.81 -9.19 -10.95
CA ILE A 21 -0.41 -8.97 -10.16
C ILE A 21 -1.32 -10.19 -10.09
N GLN A 22 -1.46 -10.92 -11.20
CA GLN A 22 -2.30 -12.10 -11.25
C GLN A 22 -1.53 -13.31 -10.71
N ALA A 23 -2.20 -14.15 -9.94
CA ALA A 23 -1.65 -15.45 -9.55
C ALA A 23 -1.85 -16.47 -10.66
N GLU A 24 -0.99 -17.49 -10.69
CA GLU A 24 -0.98 -18.55 -11.69
C GLU A 24 -2.39 -19.09 -12.00
N LEU A 25 -2.67 -19.28 -13.29
CA LEU A 25 -3.85 -20.00 -13.73
C LEU A 25 -3.69 -21.46 -13.32
N HIS A 26 -4.65 -21.98 -12.56
CA HIS A 26 -4.66 -23.38 -12.17
C HIS A 26 -4.55 -24.28 -13.41
N PRO A 27 -3.71 -25.34 -13.41
CA PRO A 27 -3.45 -26.17 -14.59
C PRO A 27 -4.68 -26.92 -15.12
N ASN A 28 -5.79 -26.88 -14.39
CA ASN A 28 -7.06 -27.48 -14.79
C ASN A 28 -8.09 -26.39 -15.14
N PRO A 29 -8.32 -26.08 -16.44
CA PRO A 29 -9.22 -25.01 -16.88
C PRO A 29 -10.69 -25.28 -16.54
N HIS A 30 -11.07 -26.54 -16.33
CA HIS A 30 -12.44 -26.94 -16.00
C HIS A 30 -12.93 -26.46 -14.62
N LEU A 31 -12.01 -26.20 -13.68
CA LEU A 31 -12.34 -25.66 -12.35
C LEU A 31 -12.55 -24.13 -12.35
N GLN A 32 -12.17 -23.44 -13.43
CA GLN A 32 -12.36 -21.99 -13.56
C GLN A 32 -13.83 -21.60 -13.80
N TYR A 33 -14.61 -22.49 -14.43
CA TYR A 33 -16.01 -22.22 -14.79
C TYR A 33 -17.04 -22.79 -13.80
N SER A 34 -16.66 -23.77 -12.97
CA SER A 34 -17.59 -24.43 -12.04
C SER A 34 -17.73 -23.73 -10.69
N SER A 35 -16.83 -22.79 -10.37
CA SER A 35 -16.93 -22.01 -9.13
C SER A 35 -17.74 -20.72 -9.39
N ASN A 36 -19.01 -20.74 -8.98
CA ASN A 36 -19.85 -19.53 -8.80
C ASN A 36 -19.29 -18.56 -7.70
N SER A 37 -18.10 -18.85 -7.19
CA SER A 37 -17.23 -17.94 -6.46
C SER A 37 -16.05 -17.71 -7.38
N GLY A 38 -16.07 -16.61 -8.15
CA GLY A 38 -15.01 -16.24 -9.09
C GLY A 38 -13.64 -16.57 -8.50
N SER A 39 -12.87 -17.37 -9.25
CA SER A 39 -11.54 -17.84 -8.89
C SER A 39 -10.82 -16.78 -8.07
N LYS A 40 -10.79 -16.97 -6.74
CA LYS A 40 -9.91 -16.23 -5.84
C LYS A 40 -8.52 -16.79 -6.09
N SER A 41 -8.00 -16.58 -7.29
CA SER A 41 -6.62 -16.86 -7.63
C SER A 41 -5.81 -16.12 -6.57
N LYS A 42 -5.13 -16.88 -5.72
CA LYS A 42 -4.47 -16.36 -4.53
C LYS A 42 -3.36 -15.46 -5.01
N GLU A 43 -3.60 -14.14 -5.08
CA GLU A 43 -2.62 -13.11 -5.51
C GLU A 43 -1.25 -13.32 -4.83
N ASN A 44 -1.21 -14.02 -3.70
CA ASN A 44 -0.07 -14.53 -2.95
C ASN A 44 1.11 -15.12 -3.76
N LEU A 45 0.89 -15.65 -4.98
CA LEU A 45 1.97 -16.18 -5.82
C LEU A 45 2.52 -15.16 -6.84
N SER A 46 1.84 -14.03 -7.03
CA SER A 46 2.32 -12.93 -7.88
C SER A 46 3.42 -12.12 -7.18
N VAL A 47 4.21 -11.36 -7.96
CA VAL A 47 5.21 -10.42 -7.41
C VAL A 47 4.58 -9.46 -6.41
N TYR A 48 3.40 -8.90 -6.74
CA TYR A 48 2.67 -8.06 -5.81
C TYR A 48 2.25 -8.81 -4.55
N GLY A 49 1.75 -10.05 -4.66
CA GLY A 49 1.33 -10.84 -3.50
C GLY A 49 2.45 -11.10 -2.51
N LEU A 50 3.65 -11.43 -3.00
CA LEU A 50 4.84 -11.61 -2.17
C LEU A 50 5.20 -10.33 -1.39
N LEU A 51 5.10 -9.17 -2.05
CA LEU A 51 5.49 -7.89 -1.45
C LEU A 51 4.36 -7.24 -0.63
N GLN A 52 3.09 -7.55 -0.90
CA GLN A 52 1.94 -6.90 -0.26
C GLN A 52 1.93 -7.12 1.25
N ALA A 53 2.43 -8.27 1.74
CA ALA A 53 2.55 -8.57 3.17
C ALA A 53 3.53 -7.63 3.91
N LEU A 54 4.45 -6.99 3.18
CA LEU A 54 5.41 -6.03 3.74
C LEU A 54 4.79 -4.64 3.95
N ALA A 55 3.76 -4.29 3.16
CA ALA A 55 3.06 -3.02 3.28
C ALA A 55 2.03 -3.01 4.44
N CYS A 56 2.26 -2.16 5.43
CA CYS A 56 1.49 -2.14 6.67
C CYS A 56 0.15 -1.39 6.60
N THR A 57 -0.03 -0.50 5.62
CA THR A 57 -1.23 0.33 5.47
C THR A 57 -1.91 0.09 4.14
N ALA A 58 -3.22 0.35 4.05
CA ALA A 58 -3.95 0.27 2.78
C ALA A 58 -3.35 1.20 1.71
N GLN A 59 -2.88 2.39 2.12
CA GLN A 59 -2.23 3.34 1.23
C GLN A 59 -0.86 2.83 0.75
N GLY A 60 -0.08 2.19 1.63
CA GLY A 60 1.17 1.55 1.26
C GLY A 60 0.98 0.42 0.26
N LYS A 61 -0.04 -0.43 0.45
CA LYS A 61 -0.41 -1.51 -0.47
C LYS A 61 -0.80 -0.97 -1.85
N LEU A 62 -1.65 0.07 -1.87
CA LEU A 62 -2.04 0.73 -3.11
C LEU A 62 -0.83 1.35 -3.83
N ARG A 63 0.06 2.02 -3.08
CA ARG A 63 1.26 2.64 -3.65
C ARG A 63 2.25 1.61 -4.19
N LEU A 64 2.45 0.50 -3.48
CA LEU A 64 3.26 -0.62 -3.94
C LEU A 64 2.71 -1.19 -5.26
N ARG A 65 1.40 -1.43 -5.32
CA ARG A 65 0.73 -1.89 -6.55
C ARG A 65 0.98 -0.91 -7.71
N GLN A 66 0.81 0.39 -7.48
CA GLN A 66 1.07 1.42 -8.49
C GLN A 66 2.52 1.42 -8.97
N MET A 67 3.49 1.27 -8.06
CA MET A 67 4.92 1.23 -8.41
C MET A 67 5.28 0.01 -9.27
N LEU A 68 4.62 -1.13 -9.04
CA LEU A 68 4.82 -2.33 -9.85
C LEU A 68 4.19 -2.21 -11.25
N PHE A 69 3.02 -1.56 -11.36
CA PHE A 69 2.37 -1.30 -12.65
C PHE A 69 3.04 -0.21 -13.48
N HIS A 70 3.65 0.77 -12.81
CA HIS A 70 4.29 1.92 -13.46
C HIS A 70 5.70 2.07 -12.89
N PRO A 71 6.64 1.17 -13.26
CA PRO A 71 8.03 1.31 -12.88
C PRO A 71 8.54 2.66 -13.38
N THR A 72 9.32 3.37 -12.57
CA THR A 72 9.87 4.67 -12.96
C THR A 72 11.20 4.49 -13.67
N THR A 73 11.47 5.31 -14.68
CA THR A 73 12.75 5.40 -15.40
C THR A 73 13.65 6.52 -14.87
N GLU A 74 13.14 7.34 -13.94
CA GLU A 74 13.84 8.49 -13.40
C GLU A 74 14.91 8.04 -12.38
N ILE A 75 16.18 8.23 -12.75
CA ILE A 75 17.32 7.67 -12.02
C ILE A 75 17.46 8.24 -10.60
N GLY A 76 17.10 9.51 -10.38
CA GLY A 76 17.14 10.15 -9.07
C GLY A 76 16.14 9.51 -8.10
N THR A 77 14.91 9.24 -8.54
CA THR A 77 13.92 8.49 -7.75
C THR A 77 14.40 7.07 -7.45
N ILE A 78 14.99 6.36 -8.42
CA ILE A 78 15.50 5.00 -8.20
C ILE A 78 16.59 5.01 -7.13
N LYS A 79 17.61 5.89 -7.28
CA LYS A 79 18.70 6.03 -6.31
C LYS A 79 18.20 6.41 -4.92
N SER A 80 17.27 7.36 -4.85
CA SER A 80 16.69 7.80 -3.57
C SER A 80 15.94 6.67 -2.86
N ARG A 81 15.21 5.83 -3.61
CA ARG A 81 14.53 4.64 -3.04
C ARG A 81 15.54 3.60 -2.55
N GLN A 82 16.58 3.32 -3.32
CA GLN A 82 17.63 2.38 -2.93
C GLN A 82 18.39 2.87 -1.69
N GLN A 83 18.67 4.16 -1.59
CA GLN A 83 19.28 4.77 -0.41
C GLN A 83 18.37 4.67 0.82
N ALA A 84 17.07 4.95 0.67
CA ALA A 84 16.12 4.78 1.77
C ALA A 84 16.08 3.31 2.24
N ILE A 85 16.07 2.35 1.31
CA ILE A 85 16.12 0.92 1.65
C ILE A 85 17.42 0.57 2.36
N SER A 86 18.57 1.05 1.87
CA SER A 86 19.86 0.71 2.47
C SER A 86 20.00 1.25 3.90
N VAL A 87 19.50 2.46 4.18
CA VAL A 87 19.45 3.01 5.54
C VAL A 87 18.53 2.19 6.44
N LEU A 88 17.34 1.82 5.96
CA LEU A 88 16.36 1.04 6.75
C LEU A 88 16.77 -0.42 6.99
N LEU A 89 17.71 -0.97 6.20
CA LEU A 89 18.22 -2.33 6.35
C LEU A 89 19.49 -2.42 7.21
N ARG A 90 20.03 -1.29 7.67
CA ARG A 90 21.21 -1.28 8.56
C ARG A 90 20.88 -1.99 9.89
N PRO A 91 21.74 -2.88 10.40
CA PRO A 91 21.49 -3.58 11.66
C PRO A 91 21.23 -2.63 12.84
N GLU A 92 21.91 -1.49 12.88
CA GLU A 92 21.76 -0.49 13.95
C GLU A 92 20.35 0.14 13.97
N ASN A 93 19.64 0.08 12.84
CA ASN A 93 18.31 0.65 12.67
C ASN A 93 17.18 -0.36 12.86
N GLU A 94 17.48 -1.65 13.08
CA GLU A 94 16.50 -2.73 13.11
C GLU A 94 15.38 -2.47 14.12
N GLU A 95 15.73 -2.09 15.35
CA GLU A 95 14.76 -1.83 16.42
C GLU A 95 13.80 -0.69 16.06
N ILE A 96 14.34 0.41 15.51
CA ILE A 96 13.58 1.59 15.08
C ILE A 96 12.61 1.20 13.95
N VAL A 97 13.08 0.40 12.98
CA VAL A 97 12.26 -0.07 11.86
C VAL A 97 11.15 -1.01 12.32
N VAL A 98 11.45 -1.95 13.23
CA VAL A 98 10.45 -2.86 13.81
C VAL A 98 9.40 -2.08 14.59
N ALA A 99 9.79 -1.10 15.41
CA ALA A 99 8.88 -0.24 16.14
C ALA A 99 7.99 0.58 15.18
N THR A 100 8.60 1.23 14.19
CA THR A 100 7.90 2.00 13.15
C THR A 100 6.88 1.14 12.40
N ARG A 101 7.24 -0.10 12.05
CA ARG A 101 6.34 -1.05 11.39
C ARG A 101 5.14 -1.40 12.27
N LYS A 102 5.35 -1.60 13.58
CA LYS A 102 4.26 -1.84 14.55
C LYS A 102 3.32 -0.63 14.65
N LEU A 103 3.86 0.59 14.63
CA LEU A 103 3.06 1.82 14.64
C LEU A 103 2.22 1.97 13.37
N LEU A 104 2.83 1.79 12.19
CA LEU A 104 2.13 1.88 10.91
C LEU A 104 0.94 0.91 10.80
N ARG A 105 1.03 -0.30 11.37
CA ARG A 105 -0.10 -1.25 11.38
C ARG A 105 -1.32 -0.77 12.19
N LYS A 106 -1.12 0.15 13.14
CA LYS A 106 -2.21 0.74 13.94
C LYS A 106 -3.00 1.81 13.16
N VAL A 107 -2.46 2.28 12.04
CA VAL A 107 -3.06 3.33 11.21
C VAL A 107 -4.18 2.76 10.36
N LYS A 108 -5.42 3.22 10.61
CA LYS A 108 -6.58 2.92 9.76
C LYS A 108 -6.49 3.65 8.41
N ASN A 109 -7.41 3.41 7.49
CA ASN A 109 -7.46 4.14 6.22
C ASN A 109 -7.81 5.62 6.45
N THR A 110 -6.80 6.47 6.64
CA THR A 110 -6.97 7.89 6.97
C THR A 110 -7.54 8.71 5.82
N LYS A 111 -7.27 8.34 4.55
CA LYS A 111 -7.78 9.09 3.39
C LYS A 111 -9.30 9.08 3.31
N SER A 112 -9.94 7.93 3.55
CA SER A 112 -11.40 7.85 3.58
C SER A 112 -11.98 8.66 4.74
N LEU A 113 -11.32 8.61 5.91
CA LEU A 113 -11.73 9.38 7.08
C LEU A 113 -11.66 10.89 6.85
N LEU A 114 -10.54 11.38 6.29
CA LEU A 114 -10.35 12.79 5.97
C LEU A 114 -11.31 13.27 4.87
N ARG A 115 -11.66 12.39 3.92
CA ARG A 115 -12.69 12.70 2.92
C ARG A 115 -14.03 12.99 3.60
N TYR A 116 -14.45 12.17 4.58
CA TYR A 116 -15.69 12.42 5.33
C TYR A 116 -15.65 13.73 6.11
N VAL A 117 -14.52 14.06 6.75
CA VAL A 117 -14.33 15.35 7.44
C VAL A 117 -14.43 16.51 6.45
N ARG A 118 -13.75 16.44 5.31
CA ARG A 118 -13.72 17.50 4.29
C ARG A 118 -15.10 17.77 3.68
N MET A 119 -15.94 16.75 3.51
CA MET A 119 -17.27 16.92 2.90
C MET A 119 -18.26 17.63 3.83
N GLY A 120 -17.85 18.00 5.04
CA GLY A 120 -18.74 18.56 6.07
C GLY A 120 -19.55 17.43 6.69
N VAL A 121 -19.49 17.29 8.01
CA VAL A 121 -20.32 16.32 8.74
C VAL A 121 -21.71 16.92 8.86
N ASP A 122 -22.47 16.92 7.78
CA ASP A 122 -23.92 17.03 7.86
C ASP A 122 -24.65 16.34 6.69
N ARG A 123 -25.37 15.27 7.02
CA ARG A 123 -26.58 14.84 6.30
C ARG A 123 -27.67 14.59 7.33
N ILE A 124 -28.15 15.66 7.97
CA ILE A 124 -29.50 15.69 8.55
C ILE A 124 -30.46 15.13 7.49
N ARG A 125 -31.14 14.02 7.83
CA ARG A 125 -32.03 13.15 7.02
C ARG A 125 -31.46 11.81 6.49
N GLY A 126 -30.37 11.26 7.03
CA GLY A 126 -30.00 9.87 6.73
C GLY A 126 -28.55 9.50 6.97
N GLN A 127 -28.12 9.63 8.22
CA GLN A 127 -26.94 9.04 8.88
C GLN A 127 -25.63 8.89 8.08
N LEU A 128 -24.78 9.91 8.17
CA LEU A 128 -23.33 9.71 8.32
C LEU A 128 -22.74 10.80 9.23
N SER A 129 -22.94 10.66 10.55
CA SER A 129 -22.18 11.41 11.55
C SER A 129 -20.89 10.66 11.85
N ILE A 130 -19.75 11.38 11.90
CA ILE A 130 -18.47 10.77 12.24
C ILE A 130 -18.57 10.15 13.63
N ARG A 131 -18.49 8.82 13.70
CA ARG A 131 -18.67 8.09 14.96
C ARG A 131 -17.49 8.39 15.89
N THR A 132 -17.68 8.29 17.20
CA THR A 132 -16.59 8.49 18.19
C THR A 132 -15.35 7.64 17.88
N GLY A 133 -15.53 6.44 17.32
CA GLY A 133 -14.43 5.56 16.91
C GLY A 133 -13.60 6.08 15.72
N GLU A 134 -14.19 6.89 14.86
CA GLU A 134 -13.55 7.53 13.70
C GLU A 134 -12.72 8.74 14.14
N TRP A 135 -13.24 9.59 15.04
CA TRP A 135 -12.45 10.64 15.70
C TRP A 135 -11.22 10.08 16.43
N ARG A 136 -11.39 8.99 17.18
CA ARG A 136 -10.25 8.29 17.81
C ARG A 136 -9.24 7.75 16.78
N ALA A 137 -9.70 7.35 15.60
CA ALA A 137 -8.81 6.90 14.53
C ALA A 137 -8.01 8.07 13.93
N LEU A 138 -8.61 9.24 13.81
CA LEU A 138 -7.93 10.47 13.39
C LEU A 138 -6.87 10.89 14.41
N LEU A 139 -7.23 10.91 15.71
CA LEU A 139 -6.30 11.23 16.78
C LEU A 139 -5.12 10.24 16.80
N ARG A 140 -5.38 8.94 16.71
CA ARG A 140 -4.32 7.93 16.61
C ARG A 140 -3.41 8.13 15.40
N PHE A 141 -3.96 8.54 14.26
CA PHE A 141 -3.16 8.84 13.07
C PHE A 141 -2.20 10.00 13.32
N VAL A 142 -2.65 11.07 13.98
CA VAL A 142 -1.79 12.22 14.33
C VAL A 142 -0.68 11.80 15.29
N ILE A 143 -1.01 11.06 16.35
CA ILE A 143 -0.02 10.56 17.33
C ILE A 143 1.03 9.68 16.65
N VAL A 144 0.59 8.68 15.88
CA VAL A 144 1.50 7.79 15.14
C VAL A 144 2.36 8.57 14.14
N SER A 145 1.83 9.62 13.52
CA SER A 145 2.59 10.45 12.57
C SER A 145 3.72 11.23 13.25
N VAL A 146 3.50 11.70 14.50
CA VAL A 146 4.54 12.33 15.32
C VAL A 146 5.59 11.30 15.73
N GLU A 147 5.17 10.15 16.24
CA GLU A 147 6.11 9.08 16.65
C GLU A 147 6.97 8.60 15.47
N ILE A 148 6.38 8.41 14.29
CA ILE A 148 7.12 8.03 13.08
C ILE A 148 8.10 9.13 12.66
N ARG A 149 7.72 10.40 12.77
CA ARG A 149 8.62 11.51 12.44
C ARG A 149 9.84 11.53 13.35
N GLU A 150 9.66 11.36 14.66
CA GLU A 150 10.78 11.31 15.59
C GLU A 150 11.64 10.05 15.35
N ALA A 151 11.02 8.90 15.07
CA ALA A 151 11.75 7.67 14.72
C ALA A 151 12.58 7.83 13.43
N ILE A 152 12.07 8.53 12.41
CA ILE A 152 12.82 8.79 11.17
C ILE A 152 13.97 9.77 11.41
N ARG A 153 13.82 10.74 12.33
CA ARG A 153 14.90 11.68 12.68
C ARG A 153 16.07 11.03 13.41
N SER A 154 15.85 9.87 14.04
CA SER A 154 16.89 9.10 14.71
C SER A 154 17.62 8.10 13.81
N LEU A 155 17.25 8.01 12.52
CA LEU A 155 17.90 7.13 11.53
C LEU A 155 19.12 7.78 10.85
#